data_AF-A0A183TSI2-F1
#
_entry.id   AF-A0A183TSI2-F1
#
_cell.length_a   1.000
_cell.length_b   1.000
_cell.length_c   1.000
_cell.angle_alpha   90.00
_cell.angle_beta   90.00
_cell.angle_gamma   90.00
#
_symmetry.space_group_name_H-M   'P 1'
#
loop_
_entity.id
_entity.type
_entity.pdbx_description
1 polymer ?
#
loop_
_entity_poly.entity_id
_entity_poly.type
_entity_poly.pdbx_seq_one_letter_code
_entity_poly.pdbx_strand_id
1 'polypeptide(L)'
;MESAELVAKVKSWEQEVAKRSKNQENNFDFEALVMDSSCRSVLACRFLVPQNPPSDFLPSTYTAGKVEEVKLRLARYVSLIPFFSDSIAFHGLTDVWCSSEQFLKMLCGDNEEHAILLANYFLFLEARLTEATQEVEGEMEGSENEAIPNVLLCVGKAVPDGKSACAQRIRYFTKY
;
A
#
# COMPACT_ATOMS: atom_id res chain seq x y z
N MET A 1 -8.62 13.81 -12.02
CA MET A 1 -9.65 13.93 -10.98
C MET A 1 -10.62 12.79 -11.18
N GLU A 2 -11.08 12.15 -10.11
CA GLU A 2 -12.04 11.05 -10.23
C GLU A 2 -13.39 11.53 -10.77
N SER A 3 -14.14 10.64 -11.41
CA SER A 3 -15.47 10.99 -11.93
C SER A 3 -16.43 11.33 -10.79
N ALA A 4 -17.35 12.26 -11.03
CA ALA A 4 -18.35 12.64 -10.02
C ALA A 4 -19.19 11.45 -9.54
N GLU A 5 -19.48 10.51 -10.46
CA GLU A 5 -20.17 9.26 -10.14
C GLU A 5 -19.38 8.38 -9.17
N LEU A 6 -18.07 8.21 -9.42
CA LEU A 6 -17.21 7.40 -8.56
C LEU A 6 -17.05 8.05 -7.18
N VAL A 7 -16.83 9.37 -7.13
CA VAL A 7 -16.74 10.11 -5.87
C VAL A 7 -18.03 9.97 -5.05
N ALA A 8 -19.21 10.03 -5.70
CA ALA A 8 -20.49 9.83 -5.02
C ALA A 8 -20.64 8.41 -4.44
N LYS A 9 -20.23 7.38 -5.20
CA LYS A 9 -20.24 5.99 -4.74
C LYS A 9 -19.30 5.79 -3.54
N VAL A 10 -18.09 6.34 -3.60
CA VAL A 10 -17.09 6.25 -2.54
C VAL A 10 -17.60 6.90 -1.26
N LYS A 11 -18.13 8.12 -1.34
CA LYS A 11 -18.73 8.80 -0.18
C LYS A 11 -19.91 8.03 0.43
N SER A 12 -20.77 7.44 -0.42
CA SER A 12 -21.85 6.59 0.08
C SER A 12 -21.32 5.35 0.79
N TRP A 13 -20.22 4.77 0.30
CA TRP A 13 -19.59 3.61 0.92
C TRP A 13 -18.89 3.98 2.23
N GLU A 14 -18.18 5.11 2.31
CA GLU A 14 -17.55 5.62 3.55
C GLU A 14 -18.61 5.83 4.65
N GLN A 15 -19.76 6.40 4.30
CA GLN A 15 -20.89 6.57 5.24
C GLN A 15 -21.42 5.22 5.75
N GLU A 16 -21.47 4.21 4.88
CA GLU A 16 -21.90 2.86 5.25
C GLU A 16 -20.89 2.18 6.18
N VAL A 17 -19.58 2.32 5.89
CA VAL A 17 -18.50 1.83 6.76
C VAL A 17 -18.53 2.52 8.11
N ALA A 18 -18.71 3.85 8.14
CA ALA A 18 -18.79 4.63 9.37
C ALA A 18 -20.00 4.24 10.25
N LYS A 19 -21.14 3.87 9.65
CA LYS A 19 -22.29 3.34 10.41
C LYS A 19 -21.97 2.00 11.07
N ARG A 20 -21.21 1.14 10.39
CA ARG A 20 -20.80 -0.18 10.90
C ARG A 20 -19.71 -0.05 11.97
N SER A 21 -18.78 0.89 11.82
CA SER A 21 -17.68 1.11 12.77
C SER A 21 -18.17 1.67 14.10
N LYS A 22 -19.21 2.53 14.11
CA LYS A 22 -19.83 3.05 15.35
C LYS A 22 -20.41 1.97 16.28
N ASN A 23 -20.67 0.78 15.75
CA ASN A 23 -21.13 -0.37 16.53
C ASN A 23 -19.98 -1.19 17.13
N GLN A 24 -18.72 -0.79 16.90
CA GLN A 24 -17.53 -1.35 17.51
C GLN A 24 -16.87 -0.28 18.40
N GLU A 25 -16.30 -0.69 19.53
CA GLU A 25 -15.67 0.21 20.53
C GLU A 25 -14.52 1.08 19.99
N ASN A 26 -14.12 0.91 18.74
CA ASN A 26 -13.09 1.70 18.07
C ASN A 26 -13.71 2.51 16.93
N ASN A 27 -13.73 3.84 17.08
CA ASN A 27 -13.96 4.74 15.95
C ASN A 27 -12.76 4.65 15.00
N PHE A 28 -12.94 3.98 13.86
CA PHE A 28 -11.97 3.99 12.77
C PHE A 28 -12.38 5.07 11.79
N ASP A 29 -11.63 6.17 11.75
CA ASP A 29 -11.73 7.14 10.67
C ASP A 29 -10.99 6.56 9.47
N PHE A 30 -11.68 6.43 8.34
CA PHE A 30 -11.14 5.93 7.08
C PHE A 30 -11.46 6.95 6.00
N GLU A 31 -10.44 7.38 5.27
CA GLU A 31 -10.58 8.27 4.13
C GLU A 31 -10.11 7.54 2.86
N ALA A 32 -11.04 7.30 1.95
CA ALA A 32 -10.75 6.65 0.67
C ALA A 32 -10.17 7.63 -0.35
N LEU A 33 -10.49 8.92 -0.20
CA LEU A 33 -10.15 9.99 -1.11
C LEU A 33 -9.06 10.87 -0.50
N VAL A 34 -7.86 10.79 -1.05
CA VAL A 34 -6.70 11.55 -0.58
C VAL A 34 -6.39 12.70 -1.54
N MET A 35 -5.62 13.69 -1.08
CA MET A 35 -5.12 14.76 -1.94
C MET A 35 -3.80 14.31 -2.58
N ASP A 36 -3.66 14.44 -3.90
CA ASP A 36 -2.37 14.25 -4.55
C ASP A 36 -1.54 15.54 -4.59
N SER A 37 -0.27 15.41 -4.94
CA SER A 37 0.67 16.54 -5.17
C SER A 37 0.23 17.55 -6.24
N SER A 38 -0.83 17.27 -7.02
CA SER A 38 -1.46 18.21 -7.95
C SER A 38 -2.72 18.88 -7.37
N CYS A 39 -2.93 18.76 -6.06
CA CYS A 39 -4.10 19.24 -5.32
C CYS A 39 -5.43 18.64 -5.80
N ARG A 40 -5.42 17.41 -6.33
CA ARG A 40 -6.62 16.71 -6.78
C ARG A 40 -7.04 15.68 -5.75
N SER A 41 -8.35 15.58 -5.50
CA SER A 41 -8.93 14.48 -4.74
C SER A 41 -8.96 13.21 -5.61
N VAL A 42 -8.27 12.17 -5.15
CA VAL A 42 -8.08 10.90 -5.86
C VAL A 42 -8.23 9.72 -4.91
N LEU A 43 -8.50 8.52 -5.44
CA LEU A 43 -8.57 7.33 -4.58
C LEU A 43 -7.18 6.94 -4.05
N ALA A 44 -7.08 6.65 -2.76
CA ALA A 44 -5.86 6.16 -2.11
C ALA A 44 -5.30 4.90 -2.80
N CYS A 45 -6.19 4.01 -3.27
CA CYS A 45 -5.77 2.78 -3.96
C CYS A 45 -5.07 3.02 -5.31
N ARG A 46 -5.12 4.23 -5.89
CA ARG A 46 -4.37 4.55 -7.12
C ARG A 46 -2.86 4.49 -6.93
N PHE A 47 -2.40 4.70 -5.70
CA PHE A 47 -0.99 4.67 -5.36
C PHE A 47 -0.48 3.23 -5.22
N LEU A 48 -1.38 2.24 -5.18
CA LEU A 48 -1.04 0.82 -5.04
C LEU A 48 -0.96 0.15 -6.41
N VAL A 49 0.25 0.01 -6.92
CA VAL A 49 0.55 -0.66 -8.18
C VAL A 49 1.81 -1.49 -8.00
N PRO A 50 1.84 -2.77 -8.40
CA PRO A 50 3.06 -3.57 -8.36
C PRO A 50 4.23 -2.83 -9.02
N GLN A 51 5.28 -2.55 -8.24
CA GLN A 51 6.44 -1.80 -8.70
C GLN A 51 7.68 -2.67 -8.58
N ASN A 52 8.49 -2.70 -9.64
CA ASN A 52 9.74 -3.45 -9.64
C ASN A 52 10.74 -2.81 -8.65
N PRO A 53 11.25 -3.55 -7.65
CA PRO A 53 12.34 -3.08 -6.80
C PRO A 53 13.66 -2.88 -7.57
N PRO A 54 14.66 -2.18 -6.99
CA PRO A 54 16.00 -2.13 -7.57
C PRO A 54 16.56 -3.54 -7.76
N SER A 55 17.25 -3.77 -8.88
CA SER A 55 17.71 -5.12 -9.29
C SER A 55 18.57 -5.82 -8.25
N ASP A 56 19.32 -5.05 -7.46
CA ASP A 56 20.22 -5.57 -6.42
C ASP A 56 19.47 -6.28 -5.28
N PHE A 57 18.17 -6.01 -5.13
CA PHE A 57 17.31 -6.70 -4.16
C PHE A 57 16.65 -7.94 -4.75
N LEU A 58 16.58 -8.09 -6.07
CA LEU A 58 15.82 -9.18 -6.68
C LEU A 58 16.51 -10.53 -6.41
N PRO A 59 15.73 -11.57 -6.07
CA PRO A 59 16.31 -12.89 -5.88
C PRO A 59 16.65 -13.51 -7.23
N SER A 60 17.66 -14.39 -7.25
CA SER A 60 18.02 -15.14 -8.46
C SER A 60 16.92 -16.11 -8.90
N THR A 61 16.09 -16.56 -7.96
CA THR A 61 14.92 -17.43 -8.20
C THR A 61 13.81 -17.04 -7.22
N TYR A 62 12.57 -17.06 -7.67
CA TYR A 62 11.41 -16.71 -6.84
C TYR A 62 10.91 -17.94 -6.08
N THR A 63 11.37 -18.09 -4.84
CA THR A 63 10.84 -19.07 -3.88
C THR A 63 10.33 -18.34 -2.65
N ALA A 64 9.36 -18.92 -1.94
CA ALA A 64 8.75 -18.27 -0.76
C ALA A 64 9.80 -17.80 0.27
N GLY A 65 10.79 -18.65 0.59
CA GLY A 65 11.85 -18.29 1.54
C GLY A 65 12.75 -17.15 1.06
N LYS A 66 13.13 -17.13 -0.23
CA LYS A 66 13.95 -16.04 -0.80
C LYS A 66 13.17 -14.74 -0.87
N VAL A 67 11.90 -14.80 -1.27
CA VAL A 67 11.02 -13.62 -1.33
C VAL A 67 10.89 -12.98 0.05
N GLU A 68 10.72 -13.76 1.11
CA GLU A 68 10.63 -13.22 2.47
C GLU A 68 11.92 -12.52 2.92
N GLU A 69 13.09 -13.08 2.61
CA GLU A 69 14.38 -12.42 2.86
C GLU A 69 14.52 -11.10 2.08
N VAL A 70 14.05 -11.07 0.84
CA VAL A 70 14.03 -9.86 0.00
C VAL A 70 13.08 -8.81 0.60
N LYS A 71 11.88 -9.21 1.07
CA LYS A 71 10.93 -8.31 1.73
C LYS A 71 11.56 -7.61 2.93
N LEU A 72 12.30 -8.33 3.77
CA LEU A 72 13.02 -7.75 4.92
C LEU A 72 14.11 -6.75 4.49
N ARG A 73 14.88 -7.07 3.45
CA ARG A 73 15.90 -6.16 2.90
C ARG A 73 15.29 -4.89 2.32
N LEU A 74 14.15 -5.00 1.64
CA LEU A 74 13.41 -3.87 1.10
C LEU A 74 12.80 -3.01 2.19
N ALA A 75 12.24 -3.60 3.25
CA ALA A 75 11.76 -2.85 4.41
C ALA A 75 12.90 -2.02 5.04
N ARG A 76 14.10 -2.61 5.18
CA ARG A 76 15.29 -1.89 5.63
C ARG A 76 15.66 -0.77 4.65
N TYR A 77 15.68 -1.04 3.35
CA TYR A 77 16.01 -0.05 2.34
C TYR A 77 15.06 1.17 2.37
N VAL A 78 13.75 0.92 2.42
CA VAL A 78 12.74 1.98 2.51
C VAL A 78 12.90 2.76 3.82
N SER A 79 13.22 2.10 4.94
CA SER A 79 13.46 2.78 6.23
C SER A 79 14.69 3.70 6.26
N LEU A 80 15.59 3.58 5.26
CA LEU A 80 16.74 4.48 5.14
C LEU A 80 16.37 5.81 4.46
N ILE A 81 15.19 5.89 3.83
CA ILE A 81 14.70 7.15 3.27
C ILE A 81 14.29 8.05 4.46
N PRO A 82 14.76 9.31 4.52
CA PRO A 82 14.40 10.24 5.57
C PRO A 82 12.90 10.48 5.72
N PHE A 83 12.43 10.49 6.97
CA PHE A 83 11.09 10.96 7.32
C PHE A 83 11.00 12.49 7.21
N PHE A 84 9.99 13.00 6.51
CA PHE A 84 9.74 14.43 6.36
C PHE A 84 8.25 14.70 6.25
N SER A 85 7.68 15.38 7.26
CA SER A 85 6.24 15.62 7.35
C SER A 85 5.74 16.63 6.32
N ASP A 86 4.56 16.34 5.76
CA ASP A 86 3.83 17.23 4.87
C ASP A 86 3.59 18.63 5.42
N SER A 87 3.30 18.74 6.72
CA SER A 87 3.08 20.05 7.36
C SER A 87 4.28 20.99 7.24
N ILE A 88 5.48 20.42 7.06
CA ILE A 88 6.74 21.14 6.83
C ILE A 88 7.01 21.30 5.33
N ALA A 89 6.66 20.30 4.52
CA ALA A 89 6.89 20.29 3.07
C ALA A 89 5.94 21.23 2.30
N PHE A 90 4.66 21.25 2.69
CA PHE A 90 3.58 21.95 2.04
C PHE A 90 2.96 22.95 3.02
N HIS A 91 3.27 24.23 2.83
CA HIS A 91 2.82 25.33 3.69
C HIS A 91 1.29 25.37 3.84
N GLY A 92 0.75 24.72 4.87
CA GLY A 92 -0.68 24.72 5.19
C GLY A 92 -1.52 23.62 4.52
N LEU A 93 -0.90 22.68 3.80
CA LEU A 93 -1.56 21.43 3.41
C LEU A 93 -1.13 20.32 4.38
N THR A 94 -2.04 19.39 4.64
CA THR A 94 -1.80 18.19 5.43
C THR A 94 -2.21 16.98 4.59
N ASP A 95 -1.48 15.87 4.69
CA ASP A 95 -1.79 14.57 4.07
C ASP A 95 -1.86 14.61 2.52
N VAL A 96 -0.79 15.12 1.89
CA VAL A 96 -0.58 15.20 0.44
C VAL A 96 0.22 13.98 -0.04
N TRP A 97 -0.48 13.07 -0.71
CA TRP A 97 0.10 11.82 -1.15
C TRP A 97 0.95 12.02 -2.42
N CYS A 98 2.18 11.52 -2.37
CA CYS A 98 3.11 11.50 -3.48
C CYS A 98 3.21 10.10 -4.11
N SER A 99 3.46 10.05 -5.43
CA SER A 99 3.76 8.77 -6.08
C SER A 99 5.12 8.24 -5.65
N SER A 100 5.35 6.92 -5.78
CA SER A 100 6.67 6.32 -5.55
C SER A 100 7.80 7.03 -6.31
N GLU A 101 7.54 7.51 -7.54
CA GLU A 101 8.52 8.24 -8.33
C GLU A 101 8.85 9.60 -7.71
N GLN A 102 7.84 10.33 -7.25
CA GLN A 102 8.03 11.62 -6.58
C GLN A 102 8.79 11.43 -5.27
N PHE A 103 8.37 10.47 -4.45
CA PHE A 103 9.02 10.12 -3.19
C PHE A 103 10.51 9.79 -3.36
N LEU A 104 10.83 8.91 -4.32
CA LEU A 104 12.22 8.54 -4.61
C LEU A 104 13.05 9.70 -5.18
N LYS A 105 12.44 10.65 -5.90
CA LYS A 105 13.13 11.87 -6.38
C LYS A 105 13.38 12.88 -5.27
N MET A 106 12.44 13.02 -4.33
CA MET A 106 12.56 13.93 -3.18
C MET A 106 13.55 13.41 -2.14
N LEU A 107 13.80 12.09 -2.11
CA LEU A 107 14.64 11.44 -1.10
C LEU A 107 14.16 11.70 0.33
N CYS A 108 12.87 11.98 0.49
CA CYS A 108 12.19 12.13 1.76
C CYS A 108 10.66 12.08 1.55
N GLY A 109 9.94 11.80 2.63
CA GLY A 109 8.47 11.72 2.69
C GLY A 109 8.07 11.23 4.07
N ASP A 110 6.79 11.12 4.38
CA ASP A 110 6.33 10.65 5.68
C ASP A 110 5.67 9.26 5.58
N ASN A 111 4.62 9.00 6.36
CA ASN A 111 4.25 7.61 6.65
C ASN A 111 3.67 6.91 5.42
N GLU A 112 2.86 7.62 4.65
CA GLU A 112 2.16 7.12 3.47
C GLU A 112 3.13 6.78 2.35
N GLU A 113 4.10 7.64 2.00
CA GLU A 113 5.02 7.34 0.90
C GLU A 113 5.88 6.11 1.21
N HIS A 114 6.34 5.99 2.46
CA HIS A 114 7.09 4.81 2.90
C HIS A 114 6.22 3.54 2.80
N ALA A 115 4.98 3.60 3.29
CA ALA A 115 4.06 2.48 3.26
C ALA A 115 3.69 2.08 1.81
N ILE A 116 3.38 3.05 0.95
CA ILE A 116 3.02 2.87 -0.46
C ILE A 116 4.17 2.23 -1.22
N LEU A 117 5.38 2.78 -1.11
CA LEU A 117 6.55 2.25 -1.82
C LEU A 117 6.82 0.80 -1.42
N LEU A 118 6.78 0.51 -0.11
CA LEU A 118 7.02 -0.83 0.41
C LEU A 118 5.92 -1.81 -0.04
N ALA A 119 4.65 -1.40 0.03
CA ALA A 119 3.53 -2.20 -0.44
C ALA A 119 3.65 -2.52 -1.93
N ASN A 120 4.00 -1.54 -2.76
CA ASN A 120 4.17 -1.71 -4.21
C ASN A 120 5.29 -2.71 -4.55
N TYR A 121 6.40 -2.69 -3.81
CA TYR A 121 7.44 -3.70 -3.94
C TYR A 121 6.97 -5.09 -3.52
N PHE A 122 6.21 -5.21 -2.44
CA PHE A 122 5.69 -6.50 -1.99
C PHE A 122 4.69 -7.09 -2.98
N LEU A 123 3.80 -6.25 -3.52
CA LEU A 123 2.88 -6.64 -4.59
C LEU A 123 3.61 -7.19 -5.82
N PHE A 124 4.73 -6.57 -6.20
CA PHE A 124 5.56 -7.08 -7.30
C PHE A 124 6.17 -8.45 -7.00
N LEU A 125 6.73 -8.63 -5.80
CA LEU A 125 7.32 -9.91 -5.40
C LEU A 125 6.28 -11.03 -5.32
N GLU A 126 5.06 -10.73 -4.86
CA GLU A 126 3.96 -11.68 -4.80
C GLU A 126 3.46 -12.09 -6.19
N ALA A 127 3.36 -11.15 -7.12
CA ALA A 127 3.04 -11.45 -8.51
C ALA A 127 4.10 -12.40 -9.13
N ARG A 128 5.39 -12.09 -8.95
CA ARG A 128 6.49 -12.94 -9.45
C ARG A 128 6.53 -14.32 -8.79
N LEU A 129 6.22 -14.41 -7.49
CA LEU A 129 6.15 -15.69 -6.79
C LEU A 129 5.00 -16.57 -7.30
N THR A 130 3.85 -15.95 -7.58
CA THR A 130 2.68 -16.64 -8.12
C THR A 130 2.97 -17.19 -9.51
N GLU A 131 3.56 -16.38 -10.38
CA GLU A 131 3.99 -16.80 -11.73
C GLU A 131 4.99 -17.96 -11.67
N ALA A 132 6.02 -17.87 -10.82
CA ALA A 132 7.02 -18.92 -10.67
C ALA A 132 6.44 -20.24 -10.11
N THR A 133 5.33 -20.17 -9.36
CA THR A 133 4.64 -21.36 -8.83
C THR A 133 3.75 -21.99 -9.91
N GLN A 134 3.09 -21.17 -10.73
CA GLN A 134 2.27 -21.64 -11.86
C GLN A 134 3.12 -22.33 -12.95
N GLU A 135 4.34 -21.86 -13.20
CA GLU A 135 5.28 -22.54 -14.13
C GLU A 135 5.69 -23.94 -13.66
N VAL A 136 5.62 -24.24 -12.35
CA VAL A 136 5.92 -25.57 -11.79
C VAL A 136 4.71 -26.49 -11.83
N GLU A 137 3.49 -25.94 -11.82
CA GLU A 137 2.23 -26.70 -11.85
C GLU A 137 1.67 -26.89 -13.28
N GLY A 138 2.31 -26.30 -14.29
CA GLY A 138 1.94 -26.33 -15.72
C GLY A 138 2.09 -27.68 -16.46
N GLU A 139 1.83 -28.82 -15.79
CA GLU A 139 1.55 -30.11 -16.44
C GLU A 139 0.07 -30.56 -16.33
N MET A 140 -0.86 -29.74 -15.81
CA MET A 140 -2.32 -29.97 -15.96
C MET A 140 -3.11 -28.67 -16.19
N GLU A 141 -3.97 -28.70 -17.21
CA GLU A 141 -4.65 -27.57 -17.85
C GLU A 141 -5.69 -26.81 -16.98
N GLY A 142 -5.75 -25.49 -17.20
CA GLY A 142 -6.98 -24.80 -17.59
C GLY A 142 -7.92 -24.29 -16.50
N SER A 143 -7.73 -23.04 -16.06
CA SER A 143 -8.83 -22.07 -15.93
C SER A 143 -8.28 -20.64 -15.85
N GLU A 144 -8.71 -19.78 -16.77
CA GLU A 144 -8.47 -18.34 -16.72
C GLU A 144 -9.32 -17.73 -15.59
N ASN A 145 -8.76 -17.69 -14.38
CA ASN A 145 -9.12 -16.68 -13.41
C ASN A 145 -7.89 -15.79 -13.26
N GLU A 146 -7.91 -14.61 -13.88
CA GLU A 146 -7.01 -13.52 -13.48
C GLU A 146 -7.33 -13.21 -12.01
N ALA A 147 -6.70 -13.93 -11.10
CA ALA A 147 -6.76 -13.68 -9.69
C ALA A 147 -6.10 -12.33 -9.46
N ILE A 148 -6.90 -11.26 -9.46
CA ILE A 148 -6.47 -9.93 -9.02
C ILE A 148 -5.79 -10.16 -7.67
N PRO A 149 -4.48 -9.89 -7.52
CA PRO A 149 -3.80 -10.09 -6.25
C PRO A 149 -4.59 -9.31 -5.20
N ASN A 150 -4.89 -9.95 -4.08
CA ASN A 150 -5.64 -9.35 -2.99
C ASN A 150 -4.83 -8.18 -2.41
N VAL A 151 -4.93 -7.00 -3.00
CA VAL A 151 -4.23 -5.79 -2.56
C VAL A 151 -4.91 -5.30 -1.28
N LEU A 152 -4.26 -5.55 -0.15
CA LEU A 152 -4.73 -5.20 1.18
C LEU A 152 -4.12 -3.86 1.61
N LEU A 153 -4.88 -2.77 1.53
CA LEU A 153 -4.47 -1.48 2.07
C LEU A 153 -4.71 -1.46 3.59
N CYS A 154 -3.65 -1.50 4.38
CA CYS A 154 -3.70 -1.37 5.84
C CYS A 154 -3.60 0.11 6.23
N VAL A 155 -4.72 0.70 6.66
CA VAL A 155 -4.71 2.02 7.30
C VAL A 155 -4.85 1.81 8.81
N GLY A 156 -3.81 2.17 9.56
CA GLY A 156 -3.76 2.04 11.01
C GLY A 156 -2.82 3.06 11.63
N LYS A 157 -3.06 3.41 12.90
CA LYS A 157 -2.18 4.32 13.64
C LYS A 157 -0.98 3.53 14.19
N ALA A 158 0.21 3.80 13.67
CA ALA A 158 1.44 3.31 14.27
C ALA A 158 1.69 4.06 15.59
N VAL A 159 1.77 3.33 16.71
CA VAL A 159 2.17 3.89 18.01
C VAL A 159 3.64 3.53 18.23
N PRO A 160 4.55 4.51 18.36
CA PRO A 160 5.96 4.22 18.53
C PRO A 160 6.23 3.67 19.95
N ASP A 161 6.71 2.43 20.05
CA ASP A 161 7.13 1.81 21.31
C ASP A 161 8.67 1.71 21.37
N GLY A 162 9.33 2.87 21.36
CA GLY A 162 10.71 3.09 21.82
C GLY A 162 11.87 2.43 21.04
N LYS A 163 11.66 1.34 20.30
CA LYS A 163 12.70 0.63 19.51
C LYS A 163 12.19 -0.05 18.22
N SER A 164 10.87 -0.17 18.04
CA SER A 164 10.24 -0.68 16.80
C SER A 164 8.86 -0.05 16.63
N ALA A 165 8.48 0.30 15.40
CA ALA A 165 7.09 0.63 15.08
C ALA A 165 6.30 -0.67 14.90
N CYS A 166 5.41 -0.99 15.84
CA CYS A 166 4.46 -2.08 15.69
C CYS A 166 3.20 -1.54 14.98
N ALA A 167 2.83 -2.14 13.84
CA ALA A 167 1.51 -1.99 13.26
C ALA A 167 0.49 -2.68 14.18
N GLN A 168 -0.03 -1.94 15.15
CA GLN A 168 -0.96 -2.49 16.13
C GLN A 168 -2.37 -2.48 15.52
N ARG A 169 -2.78 -3.67 15.05
CA ARG A 169 -4.14 -4.09 14.65
C ARG A 169 -4.47 -3.93 13.16
N ILE A 170 -4.03 -4.92 12.40
CA ILE A 170 -4.50 -5.22 11.05
C ILE A 170 -5.80 -6.03 11.17
N ARG A 171 -6.93 -5.51 10.72
CA ARG A 171 -8.16 -6.30 10.52
C ARG A 171 -8.48 -6.40 9.05
N TYR A 172 -8.49 -7.64 8.57
CA TYR A 172 -8.85 -8.03 7.22
C TYR A 172 -10.37 -7.94 7.06
N PHE A 173 -10.83 -7.30 5.98
CA PHE A 173 -12.18 -7.52 5.48
C PHE A 173 -12.08 -8.13 4.10
N THR A 174 -12.38 -9.43 4.02
CA THR A 174 -12.80 -10.08 2.78
C THR A 174 -14.21 -9.61 2.47
N LYS A 175 -14.52 -9.40 1.19
CA LYS A 175 -15.90 -9.35 0.74
C LYS A 175 -16.26 -10.70 0.12
N TYR A 176 -17.38 -11.23 0.61
CA TYR A 176 -18.19 -12.32 0.06
C TYR A 176 -18.47 -12.13 -1.44
#